data_AF-A0A8T0Y819-F1
#
_entry.id   AF-A0A8T0Y819-F1
#
_cell.length_a   1.000
_cell.length_b   1.000
_cell.length_c   1.000
_cell.angle_alpha   90.00
_cell.angle_beta   90.00
_cell.angle_gamma   90.00
#
_symmetry.space_group_name_H-M   'P 1'
#
loop_
_entity.id
_entity.type
_entity.pdbx_description
1 polymer ?
#
loop_
_entity_poly.entity_id
_entity_poly.type
_entity_poly.pdbx_seq_one_letter_code
_entity_poly.pdbx_strand_id
1 'polypeptide(L)'
;MAERSIGEAEVLAWSSTIRRVFMPPQELKPLHSPARGDTDQIAVLLEHVQRQTEKIEILILQTKRLEERLLAVDHHMHVPGTTTTQDPSSGVASSSSAVSHSTGHATPKVARAEKKGSQSLAAIWFEWFTAEPRVYASPAVKKTTLYEFRHITGNMMLFLPVGLALNAFSPAYKDEVLALGKKALSGSSRRTDRQRLQVVRH
;
A
#
# COMPACT_ATOMS: atom_id res chain seq x y z
N MET A 1 -1.08 28.00 30.28
CA MET A 1 -1.26 27.59 28.87
C MET A 1 -2.76 27.50 28.66
N ALA A 2 -3.39 28.49 28.01
CA ALA A 2 -4.85 28.49 27.82
C ALA A 2 -5.21 27.59 26.63
N GLU A 3 -6.03 26.56 26.88
CA GLU A 3 -6.62 25.72 25.84
C GLU A 3 -7.53 26.58 24.97
N ARG A 4 -7.19 26.69 23.67
CA ARG A 4 -8.06 27.36 22.69
C ARG A 4 -9.19 26.41 22.35
N SER A 5 -10.29 26.49 23.08
CA SER A 5 -11.54 25.84 22.71
C SER A 5 -12.05 26.45 21.40
N ILE A 6 -12.25 25.62 20.37
CA ILE A 6 -12.91 26.03 19.13
C ILE A 6 -14.31 26.53 19.49
N GLY A 7 -14.57 27.81 19.20
CA GLY A 7 -15.87 28.44 19.49
C GLY A 7 -16.91 28.09 18.43
N GLU A 8 -18.19 28.18 18.80
CA GLU A 8 -19.31 27.95 17.87
C GLU A 8 -19.22 28.84 16.61
N ALA A 9 -18.73 30.07 16.75
CA ALA A 9 -18.51 30.99 15.63
C ALA A 9 -17.50 30.45 14.61
N GLU A 10 -16.47 29.75 15.07
CA GLU A 10 -15.48 29.13 14.19
C GLU A 10 -16.10 27.92 13.48
N VAL A 11 -16.81 27.05 14.20
CA VAL A 11 -17.54 25.91 13.60
C VAL A 11 -18.54 26.39 12.52
N LEU A 12 -19.25 27.49 12.78
CA LEU A 12 -20.15 28.11 11.81
C LEU A 12 -19.40 28.67 10.61
N ALA A 13 -18.24 29.31 10.79
CA ALA A 13 -17.40 29.80 9.71
C ALA A 13 -16.88 28.66 8.82
N TRP A 14 -16.42 27.56 9.42
CA TRP A 14 -15.97 26.37 8.70
C TRP A 14 -17.13 25.70 7.94
N SER A 15 -18.30 25.54 8.57
CA SER A 15 -19.46 24.94 7.91
C SER A 15 -20.01 25.78 6.75
N SER A 16 -20.01 27.12 6.88
CA SER A 16 -20.36 28.04 5.80
C SER A 16 -19.40 27.94 4.63
N THR A 17 -18.09 27.85 4.93
CA THR A 17 -17.04 27.72 3.91
C THR A 17 -17.15 26.41 3.16
N ILE A 18 -17.35 25.29 3.86
CA ILE A 18 -17.57 23.98 3.25
C ILE A 18 -18.84 24.00 2.40
N ARG A 19 -19.95 24.55 2.92
CA ARG A 19 -21.20 24.64 2.17
C ARG A 19 -21.02 25.44 0.88
N ARG A 20 -20.27 26.54 0.89
CA ARG A 20 -19.99 27.35 -0.32
C ARG A 20 -19.16 26.61 -1.37
N VAL A 21 -18.23 25.74 -0.94
CA VAL A 21 -17.38 24.94 -1.84
C VAL A 21 -18.19 23.84 -2.53
N PHE A 22 -19.09 23.18 -1.80
CA PHE A 22 -19.87 22.05 -2.33
C PHE A 22 -21.23 22.45 -2.92
N MET A 23 -21.77 23.59 -2.48
CA MET A 23 -23.00 24.19 -2.97
C MET A 23 -22.74 25.69 -3.22
N PRO A 24 -22.18 26.04 -4.39
CA PRO A 24 -22.03 27.44 -4.75
C PRO A 24 -23.40 28.13 -4.61
N PRO A 25 -23.49 29.31 -3.98
CA PRO A 25 -24.73 30.05 -3.89
C PRO A 25 -25.29 30.20 -5.30
N GLN A 26 -26.41 29.55 -5.59
CA GLN A 26 -27.22 29.95 -6.72
C GLN A 26 -27.63 31.37 -6.40
N GLU A 27 -27.03 32.36 -7.07
CA GLU A 27 -27.47 33.73 -6.98
C GLU A 27 -28.97 33.75 -7.25
N LEU A 28 -29.73 34.02 -6.20
CA LEU A 28 -31.17 34.19 -6.25
C LEU A 28 -31.44 35.44 -7.10
N LYS A 29 -31.65 35.23 -8.40
CA LYS A 29 -32.31 36.22 -9.25
C LYS A 29 -33.73 36.38 -8.74
N PRO A 30 -34.17 37.57 -8.27
CA PRO A 30 -35.48 37.70 -7.67
C PRO A 30 -36.59 37.65 -8.72
N LEU A 31 -37.66 36.95 -8.34
CA LEU A 31 -39.03 36.93 -8.88
C LEU A 31 -39.26 36.22 -10.23
N HIS A 32 -40.03 35.12 -10.19
CA HIS A 32 -41.38 35.04 -10.78
C HIS A 32 -42.17 33.85 -10.20
N SER A 33 -43.30 34.18 -9.55
CA SER A 33 -44.54 33.46 -9.18
C SER A 33 -44.61 31.91 -9.04
N PRO A 34 -45.34 31.41 -8.01
CA PRO A 34 -45.47 29.98 -7.71
C PRO A 34 -46.60 29.33 -8.52
N ALA A 35 -46.35 28.12 -9.03
CA ALA A 35 -47.31 27.05 -9.42
C ALA A 35 -46.81 26.19 -10.60
N ARG A 36 -45.74 26.60 -11.30
CA ARG A 36 -45.25 25.90 -12.51
C ARG A 36 -43.83 25.33 -12.41
N GLY A 37 -43.11 25.60 -11.33
CA GLY A 37 -41.68 25.24 -11.17
C GLY A 37 -41.40 23.93 -10.43
N ASP A 38 -42.39 23.33 -9.76
CA ASP A 38 -42.18 22.12 -8.96
C ASP A 38 -42.02 20.89 -9.87
N THR A 39 -42.76 20.83 -10.97
CA THR A 39 -42.67 19.76 -11.97
C THR A 39 -41.31 19.72 -12.66
N ASP A 40 -40.75 20.90 -12.96
CA ASP A 40 -39.44 21.02 -13.60
C ASP A 40 -38.32 20.64 -12.62
N GLN A 41 -38.45 21.00 -11.34
CA GLN A 41 -37.52 20.56 -10.29
C GLN A 41 -37.54 19.04 -10.09
N ILE A 42 -38.74 18.43 -10.09
CA ILE A 42 -38.89 16.98 -9.97
C ILE A 42 -38.26 16.27 -11.16
N ALA A 43 -38.41 16.80 -12.38
CA ALA A 43 -37.79 16.23 -13.57
C ALA A 43 -36.25 16.26 -13.50
N VAL A 44 -35.66 17.37 -13.04
CA VAL A 44 -34.20 17.49 -12.85
C VAL A 44 -33.69 16.53 -11.77
N LEU A 45 -34.42 16.40 -10.66
CA LEU A 45 -34.07 15.44 -9.61
C LEU A 45 -34.14 14.00 -10.12
N LEU A 46 -35.15 13.66 -10.92
CA LEU A 46 -35.31 12.34 -11.49
C LEU A 46 -34.17 12.01 -12.46
N GLU A 47 -33.79 12.96 -13.32
CA GLU A 47 -32.64 12.82 -14.21
C GLU A 47 -31.33 12.61 -13.42
N HIS A 48 -31.17 13.35 -12.32
CA HIS A 48 -30.00 13.21 -11.45
C HIS A 48 -29.94 11.84 -10.78
N VAL A 49 -31.06 11.36 -10.24
CA VAL A 49 -31.18 10.03 -9.63
C VAL A 49 -30.90 8.94 -10.65
N GLN A 50 -31.46 9.06 -11.86
CA GLN A 50 -31.23 8.11 -12.94
C GLN A 50 -29.75 8.02 -13.32
N ARG A 51 -29.09 9.18 -13.48
CA ARG A 51 -27.64 9.24 -13.73
C ARG A 51 -26.81 8.67 -12.57
N GLN A 52 -27.24 8.85 -11.33
CA GLN A 52 -26.59 8.23 -10.18
C GLN A 52 -26.75 6.71 -10.18
N THR A 53 -27.93 6.21 -10.53
CA THR A 53 -28.20 4.76 -10.66
C THR A 53 -27.29 4.12 -11.71
N GLU A 54 -27.16 4.73 -12.89
CA GLU A 54 -26.26 4.23 -13.95
C GLU A 54 -24.80 4.13 -13.47
N LYS A 55 -24.32 5.14 -12.73
CA LYS A 55 -22.97 5.10 -12.15
C LYS A 55 -22.81 3.98 -11.14
N ILE A 56 -23.81 3.75 -10.30
CA ILE A 56 -23.81 2.68 -9.31
C ILE A 56 -23.76 1.31 -10.01
N GLU A 57 -24.55 1.11 -11.06
CA GLU A 57 -24.52 -0.13 -11.84
C GLU A 57 -23.14 -0.41 -12.44
N ILE A 58 -22.49 0.61 -13.01
CA ILE A 58 -21.13 0.48 -13.56
C ILE A 58 -20.14 0.08 -12.45
N LEU A 59 -20.21 0.74 -11.29
CA LEU A 59 -19.34 0.44 -10.14
C LEU A 59 -19.57 -0.98 -9.61
N ILE A 60 -20.82 -1.45 -9.55
CA ILE A 60 -21.15 -2.82 -9.16
C ILE A 60 -20.53 -3.82 -10.14
N LEU A 61 -20.65 -3.58 -11.45
CA LEU A 61 -20.10 -4.47 -12.48
C LEU A 61 -18.56 -4.51 -12.42
N GLN A 62 -17.93 -3.36 -12.20
CA GLN A 62 -16.47 -3.29 -12.02
C GLN A 62 -16.02 -4.05 -10.77
N THR A 63 -16.75 -3.91 -9.66
CA THR A 63 -16.45 -4.58 -8.40
C THR A 63 -16.55 -6.09 -8.57
N LYS A 64 -17.65 -6.59 -9.16
CA LYS A 64 -17.81 -8.03 -9.47
C LYS A 64 -16.66 -8.58 -10.33
N ARG A 65 -16.26 -7.86 -11.37
CA ARG A 65 -15.14 -8.28 -12.22
C ARG A 65 -13.81 -8.32 -11.47
N LEU A 66 -13.60 -7.37 -10.54
CA LEU A 66 -12.40 -7.36 -9.69
C LEU A 66 -12.42 -8.55 -8.72
N GLU A 67 -13.57 -8.87 -8.13
CA GLU A 67 -13.74 -10.04 -7.26
C GLU A 67 -13.47 -11.36 -8.01
N GLU A 68 -13.99 -11.52 -9.23
CA GLU A 68 -13.70 -12.69 -10.08
C GLU A 68 -12.20 -12.84 -10.38
N ARG A 69 -11.53 -11.73 -10.70
CA ARG A 69 -10.08 -11.73 -10.95
C ARG A 69 -9.29 -12.02 -9.68
N LEU A 70 -9.74 -11.52 -8.53
CA LEU A 70 -9.12 -11.80 -7.24
C LEU A 70 -9.24 -13.27 -6.88
N LEU A 71 -10.40 -13.89 -7.10
CA LEU A 71 -10.61 -15.33 -6.88
C LEU A 71 -9.74 -16.18 -7.81
N ALA A 72 -9.66 -15.83 -9.11
CA ALA A 72 -8.72 -16.49 -10.03
C ALA A 72 -7.26 -16.29 -9.60
N VAL A 73 -6.95 -15.14 -8.99
CA VAL A 73 -5.64 -14.87 -8.42
C VAL A 73 -5.36 -15.77 -7.20
N ASP A 74 -6.33 -15.91 -6.31
CA ASP A 74 -6.21 -16.73 -5.11
C ASP A 74 -6.11 -18.23 -5.46
N HIS A 75 -6.89 -18.72 -6.42
CA HIS A 75 -6.82 -20.11 -6.87
C HIS A 75 -5.46 -20.50 -7.44
N HIS A 76 -4.77 -19.63 -8.19
CA HIS A 76 -3.43 -19.97 -8.68
C HIS A 76 -2.36 -19.86 -7.59
N MET A 77 -2.61 -19.12 -6.51
CA MET A 77 -1.74 -19.03 -5.34
C MET A 77 -1.97 -20.19 -4.35
N HIS A 78 -3.18 -20.75 -4.31
CA HIS A 78 -3.57 -21.85 -3.43
C HIS A 78 -3.46 -23.25 -4.05
N VAL A 79 -2.95 -23.36 -5.28
CA VAL A 79 -2.47 -24.64 -5.84
C VAL A 79 -0.94 -24.71 -5.73
N PRO A 80 -0.39 -25.06 -4.56
CA PRO A 80 0.99 -25.52 -4.48
C PRO A 80 1.05 -26.96 -5.03
N GLY A 81 1.75 -27.09 -6.15
CA GLY A 81 2.36 -28.31 -6.70
C GLY A 81 1.93 -29.67 -6.11
N THR A 82 0.93 -30.29 -6.72
CA THR A 82 0.92 -31.76 -6.87
C THR A 82 1.69 -32.10 -8.15
N THR A 83 3.01 -31.95 -8.11
CA THR A 83 3.90 -32.74 -8.98
C THR A 83 4.77 -33.57 -8.05
N THR A 84 4.14 -34.64 -7.58
CA THR A 84 4.75 -35.77 -6.91
C THR A 84 5.88 -36.34 -7.75
N THR A 85 7.07 -36.36 -7.13
CA THR A 85 8.15 -37.33 -7.29
C THR A 85 8.84 -37.43 -8.65
N GLN A 86 9.96 -36.69 -8.76
CA GLN A 86 11.11 -37.17 -9.52
C GLN A 86 11.73 -38.35 -8.77
N ASP A 87 11.65 -39.53 -9.38
CA ASP A 87 12.66 -40.58 -9.24
C ASP A 87 13.74 -40.28 -10.30
N PRO A 88 15.03 -40.26 -9.92
CA PRO A 88 15.93 -41.13 -10.65
C PRO A 88 16.98 -41.75 -9.73
N SER A 89 16.77 -43.00 -9.35
CA SER A 89 17.86 -43.93 -9.03
C SER A 89 18.33 -44.62 -10.31
N SER A 90 19.52 -44.27 -10.81
CA SER A 90 20.49 -45.25 -11.31
C SER A 90 21.84 -44.62 -11.65
N GLY A 91 22.86 -44.93 -10.84
CA GLY A 91 24.08 -45.55 -11.35
C GLY A 91 25.24 -44.68 -11.87
N VAL A 92 26.37 -44.84 -11.16
CA VAL A 92 27.74 -45.03 -11.69
C VAL A 92 28.73 -43.86 -11.54
N ALA A 93 29.52 -44.01 -10.45
CA ALA A 93 30.98 -44.00 -10.37
C ALA A 93 31.80 -42.69 -10.37
N SER A 94 32.61 -42.60 -9.30
CA SER A 94 34.05 -42.24 -9.28
C SER A 94 34.41 -40.78 -9.59
N SER A 95 35.34 -40.12 -8.94
CA SER A 95 36.25 -40.41 -7.82
C SER A 95 37.04 -39.13 -7.54
N SER A 96 37.67 -39.08 -6.36
CA SER A 96 38.90 -38.34 -6.02
C SER A 96 38.79 -37.08 -5.14
N SER A 97 39.51 -37.25 -4.03
CA SER A 97 39.94 -36.35 -2.97
C SER A 97 40.90 -35.26 -3.46
N ALA A 98 40.86 -34.07 -2.86
CA ALA A 98 42.00 -33.52 -2.12
C ALA A 98 41.71 -32.11 -1.54
N VAL A 99 42.22 -31.93 -0.32
CA VAL A 99 42.21 -30.77 0.56
C VAL A 99 43.25 -29.73 0.12
N SER A 100 42.97 -28.41 0.25
CA SER A 100 43.82 -27.45 1.01
C SER A 100 43.48 -25.96 0.83
N HIS A 101 43.33 -25.31 1.99
CA HIS A 101 43.58 -23.93 2.43
C HIS A 101 44.12 -22.88 1.44
N SER A 102 43.52 -21.68 1.47
CA SER A 102 44.29 -20.41 1.53
C SER A 102 43.48 -19.27 2.17
N THR A 103 44.13 -18.59 3.10
CA THR A 103 43.75 -17.33 3.75
C THR A 103 44.04 -16.17 2.81
N GLY A 104 43.12 -15.22 2.64
CA GLY A 104 43.35 -14.01 1.83
C GLY A 104 42.26 -12.95 1.97
N HIS A 105 42.69 -11.73 2.24
CA HIS A 105 41.95 -10.52 2.60
C HIS A 105 40.93 -9.99 1.57
N ALA A 106 39.83 -9.45 2.12
CA ALA A 106 39.11 -8.23 1.73
C ALA A 106 38.81 -7.94 0.24
N THR A 107 37.55 -8.16 -0.14
CA THR A 107 36.73 -7.18 -0.87
C THR A 107 35.29 -7.29 -0.34
N PRO A 108 34.55 -6.18 -0.11
CA PRO A 108 33.13 -6.27 0.18
C PRO A 108 32.44 -6.63 -1.14
N LYS A 109 32.25 -7.93 -1.35
CA LYS A 109 31.47 -8.45 -2.47
C LYS A 109 30.08 -7.83 -2.33
N VAL A 110 29.79 -6.86 -3.19
CA VAL A 110 28.45 -6.33 -3.43
C VAL A 110 27.54 -7.54 -3.55
N ALA A 111 26.74 -7.78 -2.51
CA ALA A 111 25.81 -8.88 -2.46
C ALA A 111 24.71 -8.57 -3.47
N ARG A 112 25.00 -8.91 -4.72
CA ARG A 112 24.05 -9.08 -5.80
C ARG A 112 22.91 -9.91 -5.24
N ALA A 113 21.70 -9.36 -5.35
CA ALA A 113 20.45 -9.96 -4.91
C ALA A 113 20.39 -11.44 -5.31
N GLU A 114 20.56 -12.31 -4.32
CA GLU A 114 20.38 -13.75 -4.49
C GLU A 114 18.92 -14.10 -4.20
N LYS A 115 18.41 -14.95 -5.08
CA LYS A 115 17.11 -15.64 -5.10
C LYS A 115 15.86 -14.88 -5.53
N LYS A 116 15.39 -15.33 -6.69
CA LYS A 116 14.09 -15.15 -7.33
C LYS A 116 12.99 -15.73 -6.43
N GLY A 117 12.55 -14.89 -5.52
CA GLY A 117 11.35 -15.00 -4.69
C GLY A 117 10.89 -13.56 -4.44
N SER A 118 9.61 -13.35 -4.13
CA SER A 118 9.10 -12.05 -3.70
C SER A 118 10.03 -11.47 -2.64
N GLN A 119 10.62 -10.29 -2.90
CA GLN A 119 11.49 -9.64 -1.91
C GLN A 119 10.69 -9.45 -0.63
N SER A 120 11.26 -9.86 0.51
CA SER A 120 10.59 -9.67 1.80
C SER A 120 10.40 -8.17 2.07
N LEU A 121 9.33 -7.81 2.79
CA LEU A 121 9.08 -6.43 3.20
C LEU A 121 10.29 -5.80 3.93
N ALA A 122 11.00 -6.61 4.73
CA ALA A 122 12.21 -6.17 5.42
C ALA A 122 13.36 -5.87 4.44
N ALA A 123 13.51 -6.64 3.38
CA ALA A 123 14.50 -6.40 2.34
C ALA A 123 14.19 -5.12 1.55
N ILE A 124 12.92 -4.93 1.17
CA ILE A 124 12.47 -3.71 0.45
C ILE A 124 12.67 -2.47 1.33
N TRP A 125 12.30 -2.54 2.61
CA TRP A 125 12.54 -1.48 3.58
C TRP A 125 14.02 -1.12 3.68
N PHE A 126 14.88 -2.13 3.87
CA PHE A 126 16.31 -1.91 4.01
C PHE A 126 16.91 -1.31 2.73
N GLU A 127 16.61 -1.90 1.58
CA GLU A 127 17.10 -1.45 0.27
C GLU A 127 16.66 -0.01 -0.05
N TRP A 128 15.41 0.36 0.27
CA TRP A 128 14.91 1.72 0.08
C TRP A 128 15.78 2.79 0.77
N PHE A 129 16.31 2.48 1.95
CA PHE A 129 17.08 3.42 2.76
C PHE A 129 18.59 3.33 2.55
N THR A 130 19.13 2.14 2.26
CA THR A 130 20.58 1.91 2.27
C THR A 130 21.20 1.68 0.90
N ALA A 131 20.41 1.60 -0.18
CA ALA A 131 20.96 1.44 -1.53
C ALA A 131 21.82 2.65 -1.94
N GLU A 132 22.93 2.37 -2.62
CA GLU A 132 23.82 3.36 -3.24
C GLU A 132 24.03 2.99 -4.71
N PRO A 133 23.57 3.81 -5.68
CA PRO A 133 22.73 5.00 -5.52
C PRO A 133 21.36 4.69 -4.89
N ARG A 134 20.77 5.66 -4.18
CA ARG A 134 19.45 5.47 -3.56
C ARG A 134 18.42 5.03 -4.60
N VAL A 135 17.49 4.16 -4.21
CA VAL A 135 16.53 3.52 -5.13
C VAL A 135 15.79 4.54 -6.02
N TYR A 136 15.43 5.69 -5.46
CA TYR A 136 14.74 6.78 -6.17
C TYR A 136 15.65 7.68 -7.02
N ALA A 137 16.97 7.60 -6.83
CA ALA A 137 17.97 8.33 -7.60
C ALA A 137 18.65 7.44 -8.66
N SER A 138 18.39 6.14 -8.65
CA SER A 138 18.99 5.19 -9.59
C SER A 138 18.22 5.16 -10.92
N PRO A 139 18.84 5.51 -12.05
CA PRO A 139 18.20 5.44 -13.37
C PRO A 139 18.01 3.98 -13.84
N ALA A 140 18.61 3.01 -13.17
CA ALA A 140 18.52 1.59 -13.49
C ALA A 140 17.25 0.92 -12.93
N VAL A 141 16.55 1.57 -11.98
CA VAL A 141 15.33 1.02 -11.37
C VAL A 141 14.13 1.32 -12.26
N LYS A 142 13.37 0.28 -12.62
CA LYS A 142 12.14 0.44 -13.40
C LYS A 142 11.11 1.26 -12.62
N LYS A 143 10.37 2.14 -13.32
CA LYS A 143 9.31 2.97 -12.71
C LYS A 143 8.32 2.15 -11.88
N THR A 144 7.89 1.00 -12.39
CA THR A 144 6.97 0.10 -11.68
C THR A 144 7.56 -0.36 -10.35
N THR A 145 8.78 -0.88 -10.34
CA THR A 145 9.50 -1.30 -9.13
C THR A 145 9.66 -0.16 -8.13
N LEU A 146 9.94 1.06 -8.61
CA LEU A 146 10.04 2.24 -7.76
C LEU A 146 8.71 2.55 -7.06
N TYR A 147 7.58 2.50 -7.78
CA TYR A 147 6.25 2.71 -7.21
C TYR A 147 5.90 1.63 -6.17
N GLU A 148 6.19 0.37 -6.46
CA GLU A 148 5.98 -0.75 -5.53
C GLU A 148 6.77 -0.54 -4.23
N PHE A 149 8.07 -0.25 -4.34
CA PHE A 149 8.93 -0.02 -3.18
C PHE A 149 8.47 1.19 -2.36
N ARG A 150 8.09 2.27 -3.04
CA ARG A 150 7.56 3.47 -2.38
C ARG A 150 6.27 3.17 -1.63
N HIS A 151 5.37 2.41 -2.25
CA HIS A 151 4.09 2.04 -1.64
C HIS A 151 4.29 1.12 -0.44
N ILE A 152 5.11 0.09 -0.58
CA ILE A 152 5.44 -0.84 0.51
C ILE A 152 6.08 -0.10 1.68
N THR A 153 7.11 0.70 1.43
CA THR A 153 7.82 1.45 2.48
C THR A 153 6.90 2.47 3.15
N GLY A 154 6.09 3.19 2.35
CA GLY A 154 5.11 4.15 2.87
C GLY A 154 4.06 3.48 3.77
N ASN A 155 3.53 2.31 3.38
CA ASN A 155 2.62 1.54 4.23
C ASN A 155 3.30 1.07 5.52
N MET A 156 4.54 0.60 5.46
CA MET A 156 5.30 0.19 6.64
C MET A 156 5.50 1.33 7.64
N MET A 157 5.75 2.56 7.16
CA MET A 157 5.90 3.74 8.03
C MET A 157 4.67 4.03 8.88
N LEU A 158 3.46 3.71 8.41
CA LEU A 158 2.21 3.95 9.15
C LEU A 158 2.14 3.14 10.46
N PHE A 159 2.94 2.09 10.59
CA PHE A 159 3.01 1.25 11.78
C PHE A 159 4.05 1.71 12.80
N LEU A 160 4.76 2.81 12.52
CA LEU A 160 5.75 3.37 13.43
C LEU A 160 5.08 4.38 14.37
N PRO A 161 5.06 4.13 15.69
CA PRO A 161 4.35 4.98 16.65
C PRO A 161 4.94 6.39 16.78
N VAL A 162 6.23 6.55 16.47
CA VAL A 162 6.96 7.83 16.54
C VAL A 162 7.31 8.33 15.13
N GLY A 163 6.76 7.69 14.08
CA GLY A 163 7.15 7.95 12.71
C GLY A 163 8.58 7.51 12.37
N LEU A 164 9.16 8.15 11.35
CA LEU A 164 10.48 7.83 10.81
C LEU A 164 11.56 8.74 11.43
N ALA A 165 12.25 8.25 12.45
CA ALA A 165 13.38 8.96 13.07
C ALA A 165 14.71 8.30 12.67
N LEU A 166 15.18 8.58 11.45
CA LEU A 166 16.47 8.10 10.95
C LEU A 166 17.46 9.26 10.82
N ASN A 167 18.65 9.11 11.38
CA ASN A 167 19.73 10.07 11.20
C ASN A 167 20.72 9.57 10.13
N ALA A 168 20.74 10.20 8.96
CA ALA A 168 21.63 9.82 7.85
C ALA A 168 23.13 9.93 8.17
N PHE A 169 23.50 10.71 9.19
CA PHE A 169 24.89 10.87 9.64
C PHE A 169 25.27 9.92 10.78
N SER A 170 24.33 9.10 11.24
CA SER A 170 24.62 8.12 12.30
C SER A 170 25.53 7.02 11.75
N PRO A 171 26.63 6.67 12.45
CA PRO A 171 27.44 5.50 12.09
C PRO A 171 26.63 4.20 12.22
N ALA A 172 25.55 4.22 13.01
CA ALA A 172 24.62 3.11 13.18
C ALA A 172 23.41 3.17 12.22
N TYR A 173 23.43 4.02 11.18
CA TYR A 173 22.30 4.24 10.28
C TYR A 173 21.67 2.94 9.73
N LYS A 174 22.50 1.99 9.28
CA LYS A 174 22.01 0.71 8.75
C LYS A 174 21.31 -0.13 9.81
N ASP A 175 21.84 -0.11 11.04
CA ASP A 175 21.25 -0.83 12.17
C ASP A 175 19.95 -0.18 12.65
N GLU A 176 19.89 1.15 12.66
CA GLU A 176 18.67 1.92 12.93
C GLU A 176 17.59 1.61 11.88
N VAL A 177 17.94 1.59 10.59
CA VAL A 177 17.03 1.19 9.50
C VAL A 177 16.50 -0.23 9.72
N LEU A 178 17.36 -1.19 10.08
CA LEU A 178 16.96 -2.57 10.35
C LEU A 178 16.03 -2.68 11.56
N ALA A 179 16.36 -2.02 12.67
CA ALA A 179 15.56 -2.02 13.89
C ALA A 179 14.17 -1.42 13.63
N LEU A 180 14.11 -0.32 12.88
CA LEU A 180 12.87 0.35 12.54
C LEU A 180 12.00 -0.49 11.60
N GLY A 181 12.63 -1.18 10.63
CA GLY A 181 11.94 -2.11 9.73
C GLY A 181 11.29 -3.29 10.48
N LYS A 182 11.99 -3.86 11.47
CA LYS A 182 11.43 -4.92 12.34
C LYS A 182 10.24 -4.42 13.16
N LYS A 183 10.31 -3.20 13.66
CA LYS A 183 9.22 -2.56 14.42
C LYS A 183 7.99 -2.32 13.54
N ALA A 184 8.19 -1.79 12.33
CA ALA A 184 7.13 -1.59 11.34
C ALA A 184 6.45 -2.92 10.96
N LEU A 185 7.24 -3.97 10.67
CA LEU A 185 6.72 -5.29 10.34
C LEU A 185 5.90 -5.89 11.49
N SER A 186 6.39 -5.75 12.72
CA SER A 186 5.69 -6.20 13.93
C SER A 186 4.36 -5.48 14.13
N GLY A 187 4.29 -4.18 13.81
CA GLY A 187 3.05 -3.41 13.87
C GLY A 187 2.04 -3.82 12.79
N SER A 188 2.52 -4.16 11.59
CA SER A 188 1.68 -4.66 10.50
C SER A 188 1.03 -6.00 10.85
N SER A 189 1.77 -6.95 11.43
CA SER A 189 1.26 -8.28 11.80
C SER A 189 0.17 -8.21 12.89
N ARG A 190 0.33 -7.33 13.88
CA ARG A 190 -0.67 -7.17 14.95
C ARG A 190 -2.01 -6.64 14.44
N ARG A 191 -2.00 -5.78 13.41
CA ARG A 191 -3.23 -5.27 12.80
C ARG A 191 -3.96 -6.37 12.03
N THR A 192 -3.23 -7.20 11.29
CA THR A 192 -3.84 -8.32 10.54
C THR A 192 -4.41 -9.38 11.48
N ASP A 193 -3.74 -9.70 12.58
CA ASP A 193 -4.27 -10.63 13.59
C ASP A 193 -5.51 -10.09 14.29
N ARG A 194 -5.53 -8.78 14.61
CA ARG A 194 -6.71 -8.13 15.19
C ARG A 194 -7.90 -8.12 14.23
N GLN A 195 -7.68 -7.91 12.93
CA GLN A 195 -8.74 -7.97 11.93
C GLN A 195 -9.27 -9.40 11.75
N ARG A 196 -8.39 -10.42 11.75
CA ARG A 196 -8.78 -11.83 11.69
C ARG A 196 -9.62 -12.26 12.89
N LEU A 197 -9.26 -11.82 14.09
CA LEU A 197 -10.02 -12.12 15.31
C LEU A 197 -11.40 -11.45 15.36
N GLN A 198 -11.62 -10.35 14.62
CA GLN A 198 -12.93 -9.71 14.52
C GLN A 198 -13.87 -10.43 13.54
N VAL A 199 -13.33 -11.09 12.50
CA VAL A 199 -14.13 -11.83 11.51
C VAL A 199 -14.64 -13.17 12.06
N VAL A 200 -13.96 -13.78 13.02
CA VAL A 200 -14.32 -15.10 13.59
C VAL A 200 -15.41 -15.01 14.69
N ARG A 201 -15.85 -13.80 15.07
CA ARG A 201 -16.87 -13.58 16.13
C ARG A 201 -18.30 -13.35 15.61
N HIS A 202 -18.57 -13.67 14.35
CA HIS A 202 -19.91 -13.66 13.75
C HIS A 202 -20.25 -15.04 13.19
#